data_AF-A0A139D2B5-F1
#
_entry.id   AF-A0A139D2B5-F1
#
_cell.length_a   1.000
_cell.length_b   1.000
_cell.length_c   1.000
_cell.angle_alpha   90.00
_cell.angle_beta   90.00
_cell.angle_gamma   90.00
#
_symmetry.space_group_name_H-M   'P 1'
#
loop_
_entity.id
_entity.type
_entity.pdbx_description
1 polymer ?
#
loop_
_entity_poly.entity_id
_entity_poly.type
_entity_poly.pdbx_seq_one_letter_code
_entity_poly.pdbx_strand_id
1 'polypeptide(L)' 'MGKIYEYKVLRVDLTNEEIKTEKISGELVKNYLGGRGLASKILYDEIDPKVDLKSRK' A
#
# COMPACT_ATOMS: atom_id res chain seq x y z
N MET A 1 9.53 -24.61 -0.20
CA MET A 1 8.62 -23.49 -0.52
C MET A 1 8.91 -22.38 0.49
N GLY A 2 9.45 -21.23 0.06
CA GLY A 2 9.77 -20.13 0.99
C GLY A 2 8.50 -19.61 1.69
N LYS A 3 8.61 -19.21 2.96
CA LYS A 3 7.48 -18.64 3.70
C LYS A 3 6.97 -17.39 2.98
N ILE A 4 5.68 -17.37 2.67
CA ILE A 4 4.98 -16.18 2.21
C ILE A 4 4.67 -15.36 3.47
N TYR A 5 5.32 -14.21 3.61
CA TYR A 5 5.14 -13.35 4.77
C TYR A 5 3.96 -12.41 4.54
N GLU A 6 3.08 -12.31 5.53
CA GLU A 6 2.11 -11.23 5.61
C GLU A 6 2.85 -9.94 5.99
N TYR A 7 2.47 -8.81 5.39
CA TYR A 7 3.02 -7.51 5.80
C TYR A 7 2.09 -6.84 6.79
N LYS A 8 2.67 -6.24 7.82
CA LYS A 8 2.01 -5.22 8.63
C LYS A 8 2.53 -3.87 8.17
N VAL A 9 1.64 -3.03 7.63
CA VAL A 9 1.99 -1.71 7.09
C VAL A 9 1.39 -0.60 7.95
N LEU A 10 2.06 0.55 7.93
CA LEU A 10 1.58 1.77 8.58
C LEU A 10 0.85 2.62 7.55
N ARG A 11 -0.37 3.02 7.86
CA ARG A 11 -1.13 4.04 7.11
C ARG A 11 -1.06 5.33 7.91
N VAL A 12 -0.46 6.35 7.32
CA VAL A 12 -0.25 7.65 7.97
C VAL A 12 -1.01 8.69 7.17
N ASP A 13 -2.03 9.27 7.80
CA ASP A 13 -2.73 10.44 7.27
C ASP A 13 -2.13 11.69 7.91
N LEU A 14 -1.42 12.47 7.10
CA LEU A 14 -0.77 13.70 7.54
C LEU A 14 -1.73 14.89 7.67
N THR A 15 -2.95 14.80 7.12
CA THR A 15 -3.98 15.84 7.23
C THR A 15 -4.71 15.76 8.56
N ASN A 16 -5.05 14.53 8.96
CA ASN A 16 -5.77 14.27 10.20
C ASN A 16 -4.86 13.86 11.38
N GLU A 17 -3.53 13.87 11.16
CA GLU A 17 -2.52 13.41 12.12
C GLU A 17 -2.79 11.98 12.64
N GLU A 18 -3.34 11.12 11.79
CA GLU A 18 -3.78 9.78 12.17
C GLU A 18 -2.79 8.71 11.71
N ILE A 19 -2.54 7.73 12.59
CA ILE A 19 -1.70 6.58 12.31
C ILE A 19 -2.50 5.30 12.56
N LYS A 20 -2.60 4.46 11.52
CA LYS A 20 -3.29 3.17 11.54
C LYS A 20 -2.36 2.05 11.10
N THR A 21 -2.61 0.83 11.57
CA THR A 21 -1.91 -0.36 11.09
C THR A 21 -2.84 -1.22 10.26
N GLU A 22 -2.39 -1.62 9.08
CA GLU A 22 -3.11 -2.52 8.19
C GLU A 22 -2.31 -3.82 7.98
N LYS A 23 -3.03 -4.94 7.86
CA LYS A 23 -2.45 -6.24 7.55
C LYS A 23 -2.69 -6.57 6.09
N ILE A 24 -1.62 -6.74 5.32
CA ILE A 24 -1.67 -7.20 3.93
C ILE A 24 -1.54 -8.72 3.92
N SER A 25 -2.51 -9.39 3.30
CA SER A 25 -2.56 -10.84 3.20
C SER A 25 -1.37 -11.40 2.43
N GLY A 26 -0.91 -12.59 2.82
CA GLY A 26 0.18 -13.28 2.13
C GLY A 26 -0.16 -13.61 0.67
N GLU A 27 -1.44 -13.77 0.33
CA GLU A 27 -1.86 -14.04 -1.04
C GLU A 27 -1.58 -12.85 -1.98
N LEU A 28 -1.85 -11.62 -1.53
CA LEU A 28 -1.45 -10.42 -2.27
C LEU A 28 0.08 -10.35 -2.43
N VAL A 29 0.82 -10.68 -1.38
CA VAL A 29 2.29 -10.72 -1.44
C VAL A 29 2.79 -11.76 -2.45
N LYS A 30 2.15 -12.92 -2.51
CA LYS A 30 2.47 -13.97 -3.48
C LYS A 30 2.21 -13.51 -4.91
N ASN A 31 1.07 -12.86 -5.15
CA ASN A 31 0.66 -12.41 -6.48
C ASN A 31 1.51 -11.25 -7.00
N TYR A 32 2.01 -10.40 -6.11
CA TYR A 32 2.76 -9.18 -6.48
C TYR A 32 4.22 -9.17 -6.00
N LEU A 33 4.75 -10.32 -5.58
CA LEU A 33 6.14 -10.55 -5.13
C LEU A 33 6.61 -9.70 -3.91
N GLY A 34 5.74 -8.87 -3.34
CA GLY A 34 6.09 -7.88 -2.32
C GLY A 34 6.82 -6.65 -2.88
N GLY A 35 7.42 -5.86 -2.00
CA GLY A 35 8.26 -4.70 -2.35
C GLY A 35 7.61 -3.78 -3.38
N ARG A 36 8.27 -3.62 -4.54
CA ARG A 36 7.80 -2.74 -5.63
C ARG A 36 6.51 -3.21 -6.29
N GLY A 37 6.31 -4.52 -6.46
CA GLY A 37 5.11 -5.04 -7.10
C GLY A 37 3.87 -4.79 -6.23
N LEU A 38 4.00 -5.05 -4.93
CA LEU A 38 2.95 -4.76 -3.96
C LEU A 38 2.66 -3.25 -3.86
N ALA A 39 3.70 -2.41 -3.79
CA ALA A 39 3.54 -0.96 -3.77
C ALA A 39 2.82 -0.44 -5.03
N SER A 40 3.16 -0.97 -6.21
CA SER A 40 2.51 -0.57 -7.47
C SER A 40 1.02 -0.94 -7.49
N LYS A 41 0.65 -2.10 -6.94
CA LYS A 41 -0.74 -2.51 -6.81
C LYS A 41 -1.52 -1.61 -5.86
N ILE A 42 -0.93 -1.27 -4.71
CA ILE A 42 -1.53 -0.34 -3.74
C ILE A 42 -1.79 1.02 -4.39
N LEU A 43 -0.80 1.58 -5.10
CA LEU A 43 -0.97 2.84 -5.81
C LEU A 43 -2.06 2.75 -6.89
N TYR A 44 -2.09 1.67 -7.65
CA TYR A 44 -3.10 1.46 -8.69
C TYR A 44 -4.53 1.39 -8.12
N ASP A 45 -4.72 0.77 -6.96
CA ASP A 45 -6.05 0.60 -6.36
C ASP A 45 -6.54 1.85 -5.61
N GLU A 46 -5.62 2.62 -5.02
CA GLU A 46 -5.97 3.71 -4.11
C GLU A 46 -5.84 5.11 -4.73
N ILE A 47 -5.10 5.27 -5.83
CA ILE A 47 -4.91 6.57 -6.47
C ILE A 47 -5.86 6.72 -7.67
N ASP A 48 -6.68 7.77 -7.64
CA ASP A 48 -7.47 8.17 -8.80
C ASP A 48 -6.51 8.54 -9.97
N PRO A 49 -6.67 7.96 -11.17
CA PRO A 49 -5.79 8.24 -12.30
C PRO A 49 -5.79 9.71 -12.76
N LYS A 50 -6.77 10.51 -12.33
CA LYS A 50 -6.88 11.95 -12.61
C LYS A 50 -6.32 12.80 -11.48
N VAL A 51 -5.73 12.21 -10.44
CA VAL A 51 -5.12 12.99 -9.35
C VAL A 51 -4.04 13.91 -9.91
N ASP A 52 -4.06 15.18 -9.48
CA ASP A 52 -2.98 16.10 -9.80
C ASP A 52 -1.71 15.66 -9.04
N LEU A 53 -0.58 15.58 -9.75
CA LEU A 53 0.72 15.23 -9.19
C LEU A 53 1.14 16.20 -8.07
N LYS A 54 0.57 17.42 -8.06
CA LYS A 54 0.79 18.46 -7.06
C LYS A 54 -0.35 18.62 -6.07
N SER A 55 -1.06 17.58 -5.65
CA SER A 55 -2.18 17.75 -4.72
C SER A 55 -1.76 18.11 -3.28
N ARG A 56 -1.36 19.39 -3.09
CA ARG A 56 -1.45 20.24 -1.90
C ARG A 56 -1.64 21.69 -2.38
N LYS A 57 -2.76 22.31 -2.00
CA LYS A 57 -2.87 23.76 -1.77
C LYS A 57 -2.84 24.00 -0.27
#